data_AF-A0AAD1ABP8-F1
#
_entry.id   AF-A0AAD1ABP8-F1
#
_cell.length_a   1.000
_cell.length_b   1.000
_cell.length_c   1.000
_cell.angle_alpha   90.00
_cell.angle_beta   90.00
_cell.angle_gamma   90.00
#
_symmetry.space_group_name_H-M   'P 1'
#
loop_
_entity.id
_entity.type
_entity.pdbx_description
1 polymer ?
#
loop_
_entity_poly.entity_id
_entity_poly.type
_entity_poly.pdbx_seq_one_letter_code
_entity_poly.pdbx_strand_id
1 'polypeptide(L)'
;MTAPFPRARESRPGYDMAEVDSFLASAREAYAQLSGGVAELRAADLRHMAFTLRKGGYSAPHVDAALERLEDAFALRERQYAIAQQGEEAWLAEARATAQDLVNRLARAPRERFTRAGLLTTGYNLRQVDAFADRISGYFRDGSVLTVDDVRTVSFAPQRGGYLEPQVDLLLDTVVDVMLAVR
;
A
#
# COMPACT_ATOMS: atom_id res chain seq x y z
N MET A 1 -17.02 3.79 28.39
CA MET A 1 -16.32 3.07 27.30
C MET A 1 -15.40 4.06 26.62
N THR A 2 -14.09 3.80 26.62
CA THR A 2 -13.11 4.68 25.98
C THR A 2 -13.18 4.45 24.47
N ALA A 3 -13.33 5.53 23.69
CA ALA A 3 -13.31 5.42 22.24
C ALA A 3 -11.93 4.90 21.77
N PRO A 4 -11.87 4.03 20.74
CA PRO A 4 -10.63 3.42 20.28
C PRO A 4 -9.62 4.44 19.74
N PHE A 5 -10.10 5.58 19.26
CA PHE A 5 -9.27 6.68 18.75
C PHE A 5 -9.70 8.04 19.31
N PRO A 6 -8.75 9.00 19.41
CA PRO A 6 -9.10 10.38 19.67
C PRO A 6 -9.90 10.98 18.52
N ARG A 7 -10.76 11.95 18.84
CA ARG A 7 -11.52 12.71 17.84
C ARG A 7 -10.62 13.68 17.09
N ALA A 8 -10.99 13.98 15.85
CA ALA A 8 -10.38 15.07 15.10
C ALA A 8 -10.64 16.41 15.82
N ARG A 9 -9.72 17.36 15.64
CA ARG A 9 -9.88 18.73 16.16
C ARG A 9 -11.16 19.36 15.59
N GLU A 10 -11.86 20.17 16.36
CA GLU A 10 -13.14 20.78 15.95
C GLU A 10 -13.07 21.54 14.60
N SER A 11 -11.89 22.05 14.26
CA SER A 11 -11.62 22.81 13.04
C SER A 11 -11.37 21.96 11.77
N ARG A 12 -11.30 20.63 11.87
CA ARG A 12 -11.05 19.74 10.72
C ARG A 12 -11.97 18.51 10.77
N PRO A 13 -12.49 18.04 9.63
CA PRO A 13 -13.20 16.77 9.60
C PRO A 13 -12.24 15.62 9.94
N GLY A 14 -12.78 14.56 10.53
CA GLY A 14 -12.10 13.30 10.77
C GLY A 14 -12.76 12.17 9.98
N TYR A 15 -12.25 10.95 10.07
CA TYR A 15 -12.91 9.80 9.44
C TYR A 15 -14.22 9.44 10.13
N ASP A 16 -15.20 9.01 9.35
CA ASP A 16 -16.46 8.51 9.87
C ASP A 16 -16.21 7.34 10.83
N MET A 17 -16.73 7.48 12.04
CA MET A 17 -16.44 6.51 13.10
C MET A 17 -17.14 5.18 12.88
N ALA A 18 -18.35 5.20 12.31
CA ALA A 18 -19.10 3.98 12.09
C ALA A 18 -18.42 3.15 10.99
N GLU A 19 -17.93 3.80 9.93
CA GLU A 19 -17.12 3.14 8.92
C GLU A 19 -15.83 2.55 9.50
N VAL A 20 -15.07 3.33 10.28
CA VAL A 20 -13.83 2.86 10.92
C VAL A 20 -14.09 1.70 11.89
N ASP A 21 -15.09 1.82 12.77
CA ASP A 21 -15.40 0.80 13.77
C ASP A 21 -15.90 -0.49 13.12
N SER A 22 -16.76 -0.39 12.09
CA SER A 22 -17.23 -1.55 11.33
C SER A 22 -16.07 -2.26 10.63
N PHE A 23 -15.20 -1.50 9.98
CA PHE A 23 -14.05 -2.05 9.30
C PHE A 23 -13.09 -2.77 10.25
N LEU A 24 -12.77 -2.16 11.40
CA LEU A 24 -11.88 -2.78 12.39
C LEU A 24 -12.48 -4.04 13.02
N ALA A 25 -13.81 -4.13 13.11
CA ALA A 25 -14.49 -5.35 13.50
C ALA A 25 -14.27 -6.46 12.45
N SER A 26 -14.57 -6.18 11.17
CA SER A 26 -14.36 -7.12 10.07
C SER A 26 -12.89 -7.56 9.94
N ALA A 27 -11.94 -6.61 10.05
CA ALA A 27 -10.52 -6.94 9.98
C ALA A 27 -10.05 -7.82 11.14
N ARG A 28 -10.60 -7.63 12.34
CA ARG A 28 -10.30 -8.49 13.49
C ARG A 28 -10.82 -9.91 13.29
N GLU A 29 -12.02 -10.05 12.73
CA GLU A 29 -12.60 -11.36 12.40
C GLU A 29 -11.76 -12.08 11.35
N ALA A 30 -11.38 -11.38 10.27
CA ALA A 30 -10.51 -11.94 9.24
C ALA A 30 -9.13 -12.35 9.80
N TYR A 31 -8.53 -11.52 10.66
CA TYR A 31 -7.27 -11.85 11.33
C TYR A 31 -7.39 -13.10 12.22
N ALA A 32 -8.51 -13.28 12.91
CA ALA A 32 -8.74 -14.48 13.71
C ALA A 32 -8.88 -15.73 12.81
N GLN A 33 -9.53 -15.60 11.65
CA GLN A 33 -9.74 -16.68 10.68
C GLN A 33 -8.46 -17.10 9.94
N LEU A 34 -7.47 -16.21 9.80
CA LEU A 34 -6.10 -16.50 9.31
C LEU A 34 -5.36 -17.58 10.10
N SER A 35 -5.94 -18.07 11.20
CA SER A 35 -5.46 -19.25 11.93
C SER A 35 -5.77 -20.58 11.25
N GLY A 36 -6.70 -20.61 10.29
CA GLY A 36 -7.20 -21.84 9.68
C GLY A 36 -7.09 -21.94 8.16
N GLY A 37 -6.63 -20.90 7.45
CA GLY A 37 -6.56 -20.93 5.99
C GLY A 37 -6.34 -19.57 5.33
N VAL A 38 -6.59 -19.52 4.02
CA VAL A 38 -6.52 -18.30 3.20
C VAL A 38 -7.60 -17.32 3.66
N ALA A 39 -7.18 -16.14 4.10
CA ALA A 39 -8.08 -15.08 4.52
C ALA A 39 -8.89 -14.54 3.33
N GLU A 40 -10.13 -14.14 3.57
CA GLU A 40 -10.90 -13.29 2.64
C GLU A 40 -10.37 -11.85 2.59
N LEU A 41 -9.63 -11.41 3.62
CA LEU A 41 -9.05 -10.07 3.73
C LEU A 41 -7.52 -10.16 3.81
N ARG A 42 -6.84 -9.51 2.88
CA ARG A 42 -5.37 -9.46 2.79
C ARG A 42 -4.80 -8.10 3.20
N ALA A 43 -3.49 -8.05 3.40
CA ALA A 43 -2.77 -6.79 3.62
C ALA A 43 -3.06 -5.75 2.51
N ALA A 44 -3.15 -6.19 1.26
CA ALA A 44 -3.51 -5.33 0.13
C ALA A 44 -4.91 -4.72 0.26
N ASP A 45 -5.90 -5.48 0.78
CA ASP A 45 -7.27 -4.98 0.94
C ASP A 45 -7.34 -3.87 1.98
N LEU A 46 -6.54 -3.94 3.06
CA LEU A 46 -6.46 -2.89 4.09
C LEU A 46 -5.92 -1.57 3.51
N ARG A 47 -5.00 -1.64 2.54
CA ARG A 47 -4.32 -0.47 1.96
C ARG A 47 -5.25 0.40 1.12
N HIS A 48 -6.20 -0.22 0.41
CA HIS A 48 -7.14 0.49 -0.46
C HIS A 48 -8.36 1.05 0.29
N MET A 49 -8.40 0.92 1.61
CA MET A 49 -9.52 1.39 2.41
C MET A 49 -9.50 2.91 2.53
N ALA A 50 -10.61 3.51 2.10
CA ALA A 50 -10.85 4.94 2.23
C ALA A 50 -12.08 5.16 3.12
N PHE A 51 -11.93 6.05 4.09
CA PHE A 51 -13.02 6.45 4.99
C PHE A 51 -13.55 7.82 4.60
N THR A 52 -14.87 7.97 4.71
CA THR A 52 -15.55 9.25 4.47
C THR A 52 -15.15 10.27 5.54
N LEU A 53 -14.89 11.52 5.13
CA LEU A 53 -14.61 12.62 6.06
C LEU A 53 -15.90 13.21 6.63
N ARG A 54 -15.99 13.27 7.96
CA ARG A 54 -17.15 13.76 8.72
C ARG A 54 -16.72 14.68 9.87
N LYS A 55 -17.55 15.70 10.14
CA LYS A 55 -17.34 16.58 11.30
C LYS A 55 -17.49 15.77 12.59
N GLY A 56 -16.52 15.89 13.49
CA GLY A 56 -16.49 15.13 14.74
C GLY A 56 -16.08 13.66 14.59
N GLY A 57 -15.53 13.27 13.43
CA GLY A 57 -14.99 11.93 13.20
C GLY A 57 -13.71 11.63 13.99
N TYR A 58 -13.16 10.42 13.81
CA TYR A 58 -11.87 10.05 14.38
C TYR A 58 -10.72 10.81 13.71
N SER A 59 -9.65 11.05 14.47
CA SER A 59 -8.45 11.69 13.95
C SER A 59 -7.80 10.83 12.86
N ALA A 60 -7.82 11.28 11.61
CA ALA A 60 -7.21 10.57 10.48
C ALA A 60 -5.78 10.08 10.78
N PRO A 61 -4.84 10.91 11.28
CA PRO A 61 -3.50 10.44 11.61
C PRO A 61 -3.43 9.27 12.62
N HIS A 62 -4.37 9.18 13.56
CA HIS A 62 -4.39 8.10 14.55
C HIS A 62 -4.98 6.82 13.98
N VAL A 63 -5.96 6.95 13.08
CA VAL A 63 -6.55 5.82 12.37
C VAL A 63 -5.55 5.28 11.35
N ASP A 64 -4.95 6.13 10.52
CA ASP A 64 -3.95 5.75 9.52
C ASP A 64 -2.78 4.98 10.16
N ALA A 65 -2.22 5.49 11.27
CA ALA A 65 -1.16 4.79 12.01
C ALA A 65 -1.61 3.44 12.60
N ALA A 66 -2.89 3.28 12.92
CA ALA A 66 -3.41 2.01 13.40
C ALA A 66 -3.65 1.02 12.27
N LEU A 67 -4.10 1.49 11.10
CA LEU A 67 -4.23 0.69 9.89
C LEU A 67 -2.86 0.19 9.41
N GLU A 68 -1.83 1.05 9.46
CA GLU A 68 -0.45 0.65 9.18
C GLU A 68 -0.01 -0.53 10.05
N ARG A 69 -0.22 -0.44 11.37
CA ARG A 69 0.12 -1.54 12.28
C ARG A 69 -0.69 -2.81 12.01
N LEU A 70 -1.93 -2.64 11.56
CA LEU A 70 -2.79 -3.77 11.22
C LEU A 70 -2.31 -4.44 9.93
N GLU A 71 -1.96 -3.67 8.90
CA GLU A 71 -1.38 -4.16 7.65
C GLU A 71 -0.09 -4.93 7.89
N ASP A 72 0.83 -4.39 8.70
CA ASP A 72 2.07 -5.07 9.08
C ASP A 72 1.79 -6.41 9.78
N ALA A 73 0.76 -6.48 10.64
CA ALA A 73 0.37 -7.73 11.31
C ALA A 73 -0.22 -8.76 10.33
N PHE A 74 -1.04 -8.32 9.38
CA PHE A 74 -1.57 -9.19 8.31
C PHE A 74 -0.45 -9.72 7.42
N ALA A 75 0.47 -8.85 6.98
CA ALA A 75 1.60 -9.25 6.14
C ALA A 75 2.49 -10.29 6.85
N LEU A 76 2.78 -10.10 8.14
CA LEU A 76 3.52 -11.09 8.93
C LEU A 76 2.78 -12.42 9.01
N ARG A 77 1.46 -12.40 9.20
CA ARG A 77 0.64 -13.60 9.32
C ARG A 77 0.53 -14.36 8.00
N GLU A 78 0.33 -13.65 6.90
CA GLU A 78 0.33 -14.21 5.54
C GLU A 78 1.67 -14.88 5.22
N ARG A 79 2.78 -14.21 5.55
CA ARG A 79 4.12 -14.81 5.44
C ARG A 79 4.25 -16.10 6.24
N GLN A 80 3.86 -16.10 7.52
CA GLN A 80 3.94 -17.30 8.36
C GLN A 80 3.14 -18.46 7.76
N TYR A 81 1.95 -18.18 7.22
CA TYR A 81 1.12 -19.19 6.57
C TYR A 81 1.76 -19.72 5.27
N ALA A 82 2.27 -18.83 4.42
CA ALA A 82 2.93 -19.21 3.17
C ALA A 82 4.19 -20.04 3.43
N ILE A 83 5.02 -19.64 4.40
CA ILE A 83 6.20 -20.38 4.84
C ILE A 83 5.82 -21.77 5.38
N ALA A 84 4.75 -21.86 6.19
CA ALA A 84 4.29 -23.13 6.72
C ALA A 84 3.81 -24.10 5.62
N GLN A 85 3.27 -23.59 4.51
CA GLN A 85 2.74 -24.40 3.41
C GLN A 85 3.77 -24.75 2.34
N GLN A 86 4.65 -23.81 1.98
CA GLN A 86 5.54 -23.91 0.81
C GLN A 86 7.03 -23.91 1.18
N GLY A 87 7.35 -23.61 2.44
CA GLY A 87 8.72 -23.41 2.90
C GLY A 87 9.22 -21.98 2.71
N GLU A 88 10.18 -21.58 3.55
CA GLU A 88 10.74 -20.23 3.53
C GLU A 88 11.53 -19.92 2.25
N GLU A 89 12.23 -20.91 1.70
CA GLU A 89 13.01 -20.74 0.47
C GLU A 89 12.13 -20.41 -0.74
N ALA A 90 10.98 -21.08 -0.87
CA ALA A 90 10.04 -20.83 -1.96
C ALA A 90 9.44 -19.41 -1.87
N TRP A 91 9.03 -19.00 -0.67
CA TRP A 91 8.53 -17.65 -0.39
C TRP A 91 9.56 -16.56 -0.73
N LEU A 92 10.80 -16.71 -0.26
CA LEU A 92 11.86 -15.75 -0.56
C LEU A 92 12.22 -15.73 -2.04
N ALA A 93 12.18 -16.87 -2.72
CA ALA A 93 12.41 -16.95 -4.16
C ALA A 93 11.32 -16.21 -4.95
N GLU A 94 10.04 -16.35 -4.57
CA GLU A 94 8.92 -15.63 -5.16
C GLU A 94 9.05 -14.11 -4.93
N ALA A 95 9.29 -13.68 -3.68
CA ALA A 95 9.48 -12.27 -3.36
C ALA A 95 10.64 -11.65 -4.16
N ARG A 96 11.75 -12.39 -4.34
CA ARG A 96 12.89 -11.95 -5.16
C ARG A 96 12.55 -11.90 -6.64
N ALA A 97 11.81 -12.86 -7.17
CA ALA A 97 11.37 -12.86 -8.56
C ALA A 97 10.50 -11.62 -8.84
N THR A 98 9.53 -11.35 -7.98
CA THR A 98 8.68 -10.16 -8.05
C THR A 98 9.50 -8.88 -7.96
N ALA A 99 10.46 -8.80 -7.04
CA ALA A 99 11.38 -7.66 -6.93
C ALA A 99 12.19 -7.45 -8.22
N GLN A 100 12.68 -8.53 -8.84
CA GLN A 100 13.44 -8.46 -10.09
C GLN A 100 12.58 -7.95 -11.25
N ASP A 101 11.32 -8.38 -11.33
CA ASP A 101 10.37 -7.89 -12.35
C ASP A 101 10.06 -6.40 -12.17
N LEU A 102 9.91 -5.94 -10.92
CA LEU A 102 9.78 -4.52 -10.62
C LEU A 102 11.02 -3.73 -11.08
N VAL A 103 12.22 -4.20 -10.73
CA VAL A 103 13.48 -3.55 -11.16
C VAL A 103 13.59 -3.49 -12.67
N ASN A 104 13.30 -4.60 -13.37
CA ASN A 104 13.34 -4.67 -14.83
C ASN A 104 12.38 -3.66 -15.47
N ARG A 105 11.19 -3.49 -14.88
CA ARG A 105 10.20 -2.52 -15.33
C ARG A 105 10.68 -1.09 -15.10
N LEU A 106 11.21 -0.78 -13.93
CA LEU A 106 11.68 0.55 -13.56
C LEU A 106 12.97 0.96 -14.29
N ALA A 107 13.75 -0.02 -14.76
CA ALA A 107 14.96 0.21 -15.56
C ALA A 107 14.69 0.78 -16.97
N ARG A 108 13.43 0.77 -17.45
CA ARG A 108 13.07 1.36 -18.75
C ARG A 108 13.33 2.87 -18.76
N ALA A 109 13.53 3.40 -19.97
CA ALA A 109 13.76 4.82 -20.17
C ALA A 109 12.62 5.67 -19.58
N PRO A 110 12.91 6.89 -19.08
CA PRO A 110 11.88 7.81 -18.61
C PRO A 110 10.79 7.99 -19.65
N ARG A 111 9.53 8.07 -19.19
CA ARG A 111 8.31 8.12 -20.02
C ARG A 111 7.96 6.85 -20.81
N GLU A 112 8.67 5.74 -20.60
CA GLU A 112 8.42 4.42 -21.21
C GLU A 112 8.22 3.30 -20.16
N ARG A 113 8.29 3.65 -18.87
CA ARG A 113 8.10 2.72 -17.75
C ARG A 113 6.65 2.27 -17.61
N PHE A 114 5.71 3.14 -17.96
CA PHE A 114 4.28 2.90 -17.91
C PHE A 114 3.61 3.36 -19.21
N THR A 115 2.45 2.76 -19.48
CA THR A 115 1.53 3.15 -20.54
C THR A 115 1.06 4.58 -20.28
N ARG A 116 1.04 5.39 -21.34
CA ARG A 116 0.54 6.76 -21.25
C ARG A 116 -0.97 6.78 -21.42
N ALA A 117 -1.61 7.65 -20.65
CA ALA A 117 -2.98 8.06 -20.86
C ALA A 117 -3.12 8.69 -22.26
N GLY A 118 -4.29 8.56 -22.88
CA GLY A 118 -4.59 9.22 -24.15
C GLY A 118 -4.45 10.74 -24.04
N LEU A 119 -4.28 11.42 -25.19
CA LEU A 119 -4.06 12.87 -25.23
C LEU A 119 -5.18 13.70 -24.57
N LEU A 120 -6.37 13.13 -24.47
CA LEU A 120 -7.56 13.77 -23.87
C LEU A 120 -7.83 13.31 -22.43
N THR A 121 -7.09 12.32 -21.93
CA THR A 121 -7.28 11.78 -20.58
C THR A 121 -6.18 12.26 -19.65
N THR A 122 -6.54 12.48 -18.40
CA THR A 122 -5.60 12.79 -17.33
C THR A 122 -4.99 11.49 -16.80
N GLY A 123 -3.73 11.56 -16.41
CA GLY A 123 -3.07 10.53 -15.61
C GLY A 123 -2.02 11.18 -14.72
N TYR A 124 -1.15 10.38 -14.13
CA TYR A 124 -0.11 10.92 -13.24
C TYR A 124 1.01 11.63 -13.97
N ASN A 125 1.53 12.68 -13.33
CA ASN A 125 2.64 13.47 -13.86
C ASN A 125 3.85 12.59 -14.15
N LEU A 126 4.26 12.58 -15.43
CA LEU A 126 5.34 11.71 -15.92
C LEU A 126 6.64 11.91 -15.13
N ARG A 127 6.99 13.18 -14.84
CA ARG A 127 8.26 13.50 -14.18
C ARG A 127 8.25 13.06 -12.72
N GLN A 128 7.14 13.24 -12.02
CA GLN A 128 7.04 12.84 -10.61
C GLN A 128 7.05 11.32 -10.47
N VAL A 129 6.33 10.61 -11.33
CA VAL A 129 6.34 9.14 -11.35
C VAL A 129 7.73 8.61 -11.72
N ASP A 130 8.38 9.15 -12.75
CA ASP A 130 9.73 8.71 -13.13
C ASP A 130 10.74 8.97 -12.01
N ALA A 131 10.69 10.15 -11.36
CA ALA A 131 11.57 10.45 -10.23
C ALA A 131 11.34 9.52 -9.03
N PHE A 132 10.09 9.15 -8.75
CA PHE A 132 9.79 8.21 -7.67
C PHE A 132 10.22 6.78 -8.02
N ALA A 133 10.03 6.37 -9.28
CA ALA A 133 10.54 5.10 -9.81
C ALA A 133 12.06 5.01 -9.71
N ASP A 134 12.79 6.12 -9.87
CA ASP A 134 14.25 6.16 -9.64
C ASP A 134 14.61 5.91 -8.17
N ARG A 135 13.84 6.46 -7.22
CA ARG A 135 14.02 6.18 -5.78
C ARG A 135 13.79 4.71 -5.46
N ILE A 136 12.71 4.13 -5.97
CA ILE A 136 12.41 2.68 -5.81
C ILE A 136 13.55 1.84 -6.40
N SER A 137 14.03 2.20 -7.59
CA SER A 137 15.15 1.50 -8.23
C SER A 137 16.45 1.60 -7.42
N GLY A 138 16.69 2.74 -6.76
CA GLY A 138 17.83 2.93 -5.87
C GLY A 138 17.73 2.12 -4.58
N TYR A 139 16.52 1.95 -4.03
CA TYR A 139 16.26 1.07 -2.89
C TYR A 139 16.62 -0.38 -3.23
N PHE A 140 16.11 -0.92 -4.34
CA PHE A 140 16.35 -2.32 -4.69
C PHE A 140 17.77 -2.63 -5.17
N ARG A 141 18.49 -1.68 -5.78
CA ARG A 141 19.86 -1.92 -6.28
C ARG A 141 20.92 -1.68 -5.23
N ASP A 142 20.84 -0.54 -4.54
CA ASP A 142 21.94 0.00 -3.75
C ASP A 142 21.57 0.15 -2.26
N GLY A 143 20.38 -0.29 -1.86
CA GLY A 143 19.89 -0.15 -0.49
C GLY A 143 19.63 1.31 -0.08
N SER A 144 19.32 2.18 -1.05
CA SER A 144 18.96 3.58 -0.76
C SER A 144 17.77 3.65 0.18
N VAL A 145 17.73 4.67 1.05
CA VAL A 145 16.65 4.80 2.03
C VAL A 145 15.32 5.09 1.33
N LEU A 146 14.39 4.14 1.43
CA LEU A 146 12.99 4.27 1.06
C LEU A 146 12.17 3.48 2.07
N THR A 147 11.22 4.13 2.73
CA THR A 147 10.35 3.48 3.70
C THR A 147 9.05 3.02 3.05
N VAL A 148 8.35 2.07 3.68
CA VAL A 148 7.02 1.66 3.21
C VAL A 148 6.05 2.84 3.24
N ASP A 149 6.14 3.70 4.26
CA ASP A 149 5.33 4.91 4.40
C ASP A 149 5.55 5.91 3.25
N ASP A 150 6.79 6.08 2.78
CA ASP A 150 7.08 6.90 1.59
C ASP A 150 6.30 6.42 0.35
N VAL A 151 6.14 5.10 0.18
CA VAL A 151 5.44 4.50 -0.96
C VAL A 151 3.93 4.61 -0.80
N ARG A 152 3.42 4.42 0.42
CA ARG A 152 1.98 4.52 0.71
C ARG A 152 1.43 5.94 0.61
N THR A 153 2.23 6.94 1.00
CA THR A 153 1.79 8.34 1.07
C THR A 153 2.14 9.17 -0.15
N VAL A 154 2.85 8.59 -1.13
CA VAL A 154 3.21 9.30 -2.37
C VAL A 154 1.96 9.71 -3.12
N SER A 155 1.95 10.93 -3.62
CA SER A 155 0.89 11.44 -4.50
C SER A 155 1.50 12.13 -5.70
N PHE A 156 0.85 11.94 -6.85
CA PHE A 156 1.28 12.52 -8.11
C PHE A 156 0.25 13.54 -8.59
N ALA A 157 0.73 14.70 -9.05
CA ALA A 157 -0.11 15.71 -9.64
C ALA A 157 -0.75 15.20 -10.94
N PRO A 158 -2.01 15.58 -11.23
CA PRO A 158 -2.65 15.22 -12.49
C PRO A 158 -1.96 15.90 -13.68
N GLN A 159 -1.80 15.17 -14.78
CA GLN A 159 -1.25 15.67 -16.04
C GLN A 159 -2.00 15.05 -17.23
N ARG A 160 -2.38 15.88 -18.21
CA ARG A 160 -2.90 15.38 -19.50
C ARG A 160 -1.83 14.58 -20.24
N GLY A 161 -2.18 13.41 -20.76
CA GLY A 161 -1.22 12.49 -21.37
C GLY A 161 -0.14 12.00 -20.38
N GLY A 162 -0.47 11.99 -19.08
CA GLY A 162 0.35 11.41 -18.02
C GLY A 162 0.43 9.88 -18.11
N TYR A 163 1.00 9.23 -17.10
CA TYR A 163 0.93 7.77 -17.00
C TYR A 163 -0.46 7.32 -16.55
N LEU A 164 -0.90 6.15 -17.00
CA LEU A 164 -2.15 5.56 -16.55
C LEU A 164 -2.10 5.26 -15.05
N GLU A 165 -2.99 5.91 -14.30
CA GLU A 165 -3.07 5.81 -12.83
C GLU A 165 -3.15 4.35 -12.36
N PRO A 166 -4.04 3.49 -12.90
CA PRO A 166 -4.17 2.11 -12.41
C PRO A 166 -2.89 1.28 -12.55
N GLN A 167 -2.06 1.60 -13.53
CA GLN A 167 -0.81 0.87 -13.76
C GLN A 167 0.31 1.32 -12.83
N VAL A 168 0.31 2.60 -12.45
CA VAL A 168 1.25 3.14 -11.47
C VAL A 168 0.85 2.65 -10.08
N ASP A 169 -0.43 2.69 -9.74
CA ASP A 169 -0.96 2.22 -8.45
C ASP A 169 -0.61 0.76 -8.20
N LEU A 170 -0.88 -0.11 -9.18
CA LEU A 170 -0.53 -1.53 -9.10
C LEU A 170 0.97 -1.75 -8.84
N LEU A 171 1.83 -0.92 -9.43
CA LEU A 171 3.27 -0.99 -9.17
C LEU A 171 3.59 -0.58 -7.74
N LEU A 172 3.04 0.54 -7.26
CA LEU A 172 3.23 0.97 -5.87
C LEU A 172 2.77 -0.11 -4.90
N ASP A 173 1.65 -0.75 -5.19
CA ASP A 173 1.13 -1.84 -4.37
C ASP A 173 2.09 -3.02 -4.30
N THR A 174 2.56 -3.45 -5.46
CA THR A 174 3.52 -4.56 -5.56
C THR A 174 4.83 -4.23 -4.85
N VAL A 175 5.28 -2.96 -4.90
CA VAL A 175 6.47 -2.51 -4.17
C VAL A 175 6.27 -2.63 -2.66
N VAL A 176 5.13 -2.18 -2.12
CA VAL A 176 4.83 -2.32 -0.70
C VAL A 176 4.80 -3.80 -0.30
N ASP A 177 4.15 -4.66 -1.08
CA ASP A 177 4.06 -6.09 -0.80
C ASP A 177 5.46 -6.73 -0.73
N VAL A 178 6.34 -6.42 -1.67
CA VAL A 178 7.73 -6.89 -1.67
C VAL A 178 8.49 -6.35 -0.45
N MET A 179 8.34 -5.06 -0.11
CA MET A 179 9.01 -4.46 1.05
C MET A 179 8.57 -5.08 2.37
N LEU A 180 7.28 -5.44 2.51
CA LEU A 180 6.74 -6.13 3.67
C LEU A 180 7.17 -7.61 3.71
N ALA A 181 7.27 -8.26 2.55
CA ALA A 181 7.67 -9.66 2.45
C ALA A 181 9.13 -9.92 2.87
N VAL A 182 10.02 -8.95 2.63
CA VAL A 182 11.47 -9.07 2.91
C VAL A 182 11.91 -8.47 4.25
N ARG A 183 10.97 -7.90 5.02
CA ARG A 183 11.24 -7.33 6.35
C ARG A 183 11.37 -8.40 7.43
#